data_AF-A0A8H3UVU5-F1
#
_entry.id   AF-A0A8H3UVU5-F1
#
_cell.length_a   1.000
_cell.length_b   1.000
_cell.length_c   1.000
_cell.angle_alpha   90.00
_cell.angle_beta   90.00
_cell.angle_gamma   90.00
#
_symmetry.space_group_name_H-M   'P 1'
#
loop_
_entity.id
_entity.type
_entity.pdbx_description
1 polymer ?
#
loop_
_entity_poly.entity_id
_entity_poly.type
_entity_poly.pdbx_seq_one_letter_code
_entity_poly.pdbx_strand_id
1 'polypeptide(L)' 'MAFSENTHVTFTNKSGDDVVGVVKSHTAGKYHIQTRSEIGTNETHEVEESKVKELKVTEPAACPVASS' A
#
# COMPACT_ATOMS: atom_id res chain seq x y z
N MET A 1 -13.08 -6.76 4.71
CA MET A 1 -12.04 -7.17 5.69
C MET A 1 -11.13 -5.97 5.86
N ALA A 2 -10.86 -5.55 7.11
CA ALA A 2 -9.95 -4.46 7.36
C ALA A 2 -8.50 -4.95 7.24
N PHE A 3 -7.66 -4.31 6.42
CA PHE A 3 -6.22 -4.60 6.38
C PHE A 3 -5.57 -4.22 7.70
N SER A 4 -4.70 -5.09 8.22
CA SER A 4 -3.96 -4.81 9.44
C SER A 4 -2.96 -3.67 9.23
N GLU A 5 -2.64 -2.94 10.30
CA GLU A 5 -1.53 -1.99 10.28
C GLU A 5 -0.22 -2.66 9.80
N ASN A 6 0.63 -1.91 9.12
CA ASN A 6 1.85 -2.36 8.45
C ASN A 6 1.65 -3.34 7.27
N THR A 7 0.42 -3.55 6.80
CA THR A 7 0.16 -4.32 5.57
C THR A 7 0.51 -3.48 4.35
N HIS A 8 1.21 -4.10 3.38
CA HIS A 8 1.43 -3.49 2.07
C HIS A 8 0.18 -3.67 1.21
N VAL A 9 -0.34 -2.57 0.71
CA VAL A 9 -1.56 -2.53 -0.10
C VAL A 9 -1.32 -1.71 -1.35
N THR A 10 -2.10 -1.99 -2.39
CA THR A 10 -2.18 -1.12 -3.57
C THR A 10 -3.50 -0.38 -3.51
N PHE A 11 -3.47 0.91 -3.81
CA PHE A 11 -4.67 1.72 -3.83
C PHE A 11 -4.66 2.66 -5.03
N THR A 12 -5.83 2.94 -5.57
CA THR A 12 -5.98 3.91 -6.65
C THR A 12 -6.08 5.31 -6.04
N ASN A 13 -5.14 6.20 -6.37
CA ASN A 13 -5.12 7.58 -5.87
C ASN A 13 -6.20 8.44 -6.56
N LYS A 14 -6.33 9.72 -6.17
CA LYS A 14 -7.28 10.66 -6.80
C LYS A 14 -7.01 10.94 -8.28
N SER A 15 -5.78 10.74 -8.73
CA SER A 15 -5.38 10.89 -10.13
C SER A 15 -5.75 9.67 -10.99
N GLY A 16 -6.17 8.56 -10.38
CA GLY A 16 -6.48 7.31 -11.08
C GLY A 16 -5.29 6.36 -11.22
N ASP A 17 -4.15 6.68 -10.60
CA ASP A 17 -2.95 5.83 -10.61
C ASP A 17 -3.00 4.82 -9.47
N ASP A 18 -2.59 3.58 -9.75
CA ASP A 18 -2.38 2.55 -8.73
C ASP A 18 -1.04 2.76 -8.03
N VAL A 19 -1.10 3.04 -6.72
CA VAL A 19 0.08 3.34 -5.89
C VAL A 19 0.20 2.28 -4.80
N VAL A 20 1.42 1.86 -4.52
CA VAL A 20 1.73 0.96 -3.41
C VAL A 20 2.08 1.76 -2.16
N GLY A 21 1.49 1.39 -1.04
CA GLY A 21 1.82 1.97 0.25
C GLY A 21 1.58 0.99 1.40
N VAL A 22 1.84 1.49 2.60
CA VAL A 22 1.72 0.73 3.85
C VAL A 22 0.57 1.30 4.67
N VAL A 23 -0.35 0.45 5.11
CA VAL A 23 -1.45 0.84 6.00
C VAL A 23 -0.87 1.27 7.34
N LYS A 24 -1.11 2.53 7.72
CA LYS A 24 -0.71 3.07 9.03
C LYS A 24 -1.87 3.06 10.02
N SER A 25 -3.09 3.25 9.54
CA SER A 25 -4.29 3.16 10.37
C SER A 25 -5.53 2.97 9.49
N HIS A 26 -6.62 2.51 10.11
CA HIS A 26 -7.92 2.36 9.47
C HIS A 26 -8.99 2.93 10.38
N THR A 27 -9.69 3.95 9.91
CA THR A 27 -10.69 4.67 10.70
C THR A 27 -11.88 5.02 9.81
N ALA A 28 -13.11 4.76 10.31
CA ALA A 28 -14.35 5.14 9.63
C ALA A 28 -14.48 4.64 8.17
N GLY A 29 -14.02 3.43 7.86
CA GLY A 29 -14.08 2.84 6.50
C GLY A 29 -13.05 3.40 5.52
N LYS A 30 -12.05 4.13 6.03
CA LYS A 30 -10.95 4.69 5.24
C LYS A 30 -9.61 4.25 5.81
N TYR A 31 -8.68 3.95 4.91
CA TYR A 31 -7.31 3.65 5.24
C TYR A 31 -6.44 4.89 5.15
N HIS A 32 -5.56 5.06 6.13
CA HIS A 32 -4.44 5.99 6.04
C HIS A 32 -3.22 5.20 5.59
N ILE A 33 -2.79 5.44 4.36
CA ILE A 33 -1.73 4.69 3.71
C ILE A 33 -0.52 5.61 3.50
N GLN A 34 0.63 5.23 4.03
CA GLN A 34 1.89 5.93 3.77
C GLN A 34 2.55 5.33 2.53
N THR A 35 2.84 6.14 1.52
CA THR A 35 3.54 5.65 0.33
C THR A 35 5.05 5.61 0.56
N ARG A 36 5.78 4.85 -0.27
CA ARG A 36 7.25 4.74 -0.18
C ARG A 36 7.95 6.10 -0.31
N SER A 37 7.39 7.00 -1.12
CA SER A 37 7.91 8.36 -1.32
C SER A 37 7.81 9.24 -0.06
N GLU A 38 6.92 8.88 0.87
CA GLU A 38 6.61 9.62 2.09
C GLU A 38 7.16 8.94 3.35
N ILE A 39 8.00 7.90 3.19
CA ILE A 39 8.70 7.27 4.29
C ILE A 39 9.70 8.29 4.87
N GLY A 40 9.30 8.94 5.96
CA GLY A 40 10.06 9.98 6.64
C GLY A 40 9.31 11.31 6.82
N THR A 41 8.25 11.57 6.06
CA THR A 41 7.46 12.82 6.15
C THR A 41 6.23 12.70 7.06
N ASN A 42 5.89 11.49 7.53
CA ASN A 42 4.64 11.18 8.25
C ASN A 42 3.35 11.55 7.49
N GLU A 43 3.45 11.86 6.20
CA GLU A 43 2.27 12.06 5.36
C GLU A 43 1.62 10.71 5.06
N THR A 44 0.28 10.71 5.10
CA THR A 44 -0.54 9.54 4.81
C THR A 44 -1.67 9.95 3.88
N HIS A 45 -1.97 9.09 2.92
CA HIS A 45 -3.11 9.23 2.03
C HIS A 45 -4.34 8.59 2.65
N GLU A 46 -5.41 9.37 2.75
CA GLU A 46 -6.73 8.85 3.11
C GLU A 46 -7.39 8.24 1.87
N VAL A 47 -7.71 6.95 1.94
CA VAL A 47 -8.27 6.18 0.82
C VAL A 47 -9.45 5.34 1.28
N GLU A 48 -10.55 5.40 0.55
CA GLU A 48 -11.75 4.60 0.82
C GLU A 48 -11.45 3.11 0.71
N GLU A 49 -11.99 2.28 1.62
CA GLU A 49 -11.73 0.83 1.63
C GLU A 49 -12.04 0.16 0.28
N SER A 50 -13.06 0.64 -0.44
CA SER A 50 -13.47 0.15 -1.76
C SER A 50 -12.40 0.32 -2.85
N LYS A 51 -11.45 1.25 -2.64
CA LYS A 51 -10.35 1.56 -3.59
C LYS A 51 -9.03 0.93 -3.17
N VAL A 52 -8.97 0.29 -2.00
CA VAL A 52 -7.77 -0.38 -1.51
C VAL A 52 -7.86 -1.86 -1.84
N LYS A 53 -6.86 -2.36 -2.57
CA LYS A 53 -6.70 -3.77 -2.91
C LYS A 53 -5.52 -4.33 -2.14
N GLU A 54 -5.69 -5.55 -1.63
CA GLU A 54 -4.58 -6.27 -1.02
C GLU A 54 -3.49 -6.46 -2.08
N LEU A 55 -2.27 -5.99 -1.80
CA LEU A 55 -1.13 -6.41 -2.59
C LEU A 55 -0.83 -7.84 -2.17
N LYS A 56 -1.46 -8.81 -2.83
CA LYS A 56 -1.08 -10.21 -2.70
C LYS A 56 0.32 -10.34 -3.28
N VAL A 57 1.31 -10.27 -2.40
CA VAL A 57 2.66 -10.72 -2.71
C VAL A 57 2.55 -12.24 -2.80
N THR A 58 2.13 -12.74 -3.97
CA THR A 58 2.49 -14.11 -4.37
C THR A 58 4.00 -14.16 -4.26
N GLU A 59 4.44 -14.96 -3.28
CA GLU A 59 5.77 -15.41 -2.91
C GLU A 59 6.93 -14.84 -3.76
N PRO A 60 8.05 -14.42 -3.14
CA PRO A 60 9.16 -13.81 -3.86
C PRO A 60 9.56 -14.68 -5.04
N ALA A 61 9.19 -14.27 -6.25
CA ALA A 61 9.77 -14.83 -7.45
C ALA A 61 11.27 -14.60 -7.28
N ALA A 62 12.03 -15.68 -7.11
CA ALA A 62 13.46 -15.64 -6.93
C ALA A 62 14.04 -14.76 -8.03
N CYS A 63 14.47 -13.55 -7.68
CA CYS A 63 15.15 -12.68 -8.62
C CYS A 63 16.35 -13.49 -9.14
N PRO A 64 16.43 -13.80 -10.45
CA PRO A 64 17.60 -14.47 -10.97
C PRO A 64 18.77 -13.53 -10.72
N VAL A 65 19.63 -13.89 -9.78
CA VAL A 65 20.91 -13.22 -9.62
C VAL A 65 21.63 -13.42 -10.95
N ALA A 66 21.71 -12.34 -11.74
CA ALA A 66 22.55 -12.30 -12.92
C ALA A 66 24.00 -12.36 -12.42
N SER A 67 24.50 -13.57 -12.23
CA SER A 67 25.94 -13.82 -12.13
C SER A 67 26.54 -13.57 -13.49
N SER A 68 27.25 -12.46 -13.63
CA SER A 68 28.26 -12.22 -14.67
C SER A 68 29.48 -11.57 -14.03
#